data_AF-A0A087RPN2-F1
#
_entry.id   AF-A0A087RPN2-F1
#
_cell.length_a   1.000
_cell.length_b   1.000
_cell.length_c   1.000
_cell.angle_alpha   90.00
_cell.angle_beta   90.00
_cell.angle_gamma   90.00
#
_symmetry.space_group_name_H-M   'P 1'
#
loop_
_entity.id
_entity.type
_entity.pdbx_description
1 polymer ?
#
loop_
_entity_poly.entity_id
_entity_poly.type
_entity_poly.pdbx_seq_one_letter_code
_entity_poly.pdbx_strand_id
1 'polypeptide(L)' 'MGRRKTQKIIRTGPKNATTGMCPICKTIGKIFILGSPGEERAKCEKCRQEFEL' A
#
# COMPACT_ATOMS: atom_id res chain seq x y z
N MET A 1 -17.96 -37.61 -5.51
CA MET A 1 -17.98 -36.30 -4.80
C MET A 1 -16.55 -35.80 -4.65
N GLY A 2 -16.06 -35.04 -5.64
CA GLY A 2 -14.68 -34.57 -5.67
C GLY A 2 -14.44 -33.45 -4.66
N ARG A 3 -13.48 -33.64 -3.74
CA ARG A 3 -13.01 -32.65 -2.78
C ARG A 3 -12.55 -31.39 -3.53
N ARG A 4 -13.35 -30.32 -3.52
CA ARG A 4 -12.93 -29.00 -4.02
C ARG A 4 -11.77 -28.53 -3.14
N LYS A 5 -10.55 -28.51 -3.69
CA LYS A 5 -9.39 -27.87 -3.05
C LYS A 5 -9.75 -26.39 -2.87
N THR A 6 -9.99 -25.97 -1.63
CA THR A 6 -10.13 -24.57 -1.27
C THR A 6 -8.81 -23.89 -1.58
N GLN A 7 -8.73 -23.17 -2.70
CA GLN A 7 -7.58 -22.34 -2.99
C GLN A 7 -7.54 -21.26 -1.90
N LYS A 8 -6.54 -21.32 -1.02
CA LYS A 8 -6.29 -20.24 -0.06
C LYS A 8 -6.12 -18.97 -0.89
N ILE A 9 -7.01 -18.01 -0.70
CA ILE A 9 -6.93 -16.71 -1.34
C ILE A 9 -5.68 -16.04 -0.78
N ILE A 10 -4.57 -16.15 -1.50
CA ILE A 10 -3.36 -15.42 -1.19
C ILE A 10 -3.71 -13.97 -1.51
N ARG A 11 -3.97 -13.16 -0.47
CA ARG A 11 -4.15 -11.71 -0.61
C ARG A 11 -2.77 -11.09 -0.90
N THR A 12 -2.29 -11.27 -2.13
CA THR A 12 -1.09 -10.65 -2.71
C THR A 12 -1.34 -9.17 -3.08
N GLY A 13 -2.15 -8.46 -2.29
CA GLY A 13 -2.21 -7.01 -2.34
C GLY A 13 -1.12 -6.44 -1.43
N PRO A 14 -0.52 -5.28 -1.75
CA PRO A 14 0.32 -4.56 -0.79
C PRO A 14 -0.54 -4.29 0.45
N LYS A 15 -0.20 -4.94 1.57
CA LYS A 15 -0.95 -4.81 2.84
C LYS A 15 -0.95 -3.37 3.38
N ASN A 16 -0.07 -2.52 2.85
CA ASN A 16 0.24 -1.21 3.38
C ASN A 16 -0.07 -0.11 2.34
N ALA A 17 -1.23 -0.18 1.69
CA ALA A 17 -1.72 0.91 0.86
C ALA A 17 -2.83 1.65 1.62
N THR A 18 -2.59 2.91 1.96
CA THR A 18 -3.57 3.79 2.60
C THR A 18 -4.04 4.85 1.61
N THR A 19 -5.22 5.42 1.84
CA THR A 19 -5.67 6.60 1.09
C THR A 19 -5.44 7.81 1.96
N GLY A 20 -4.67 8.78 1.47
CA GLY A 20 -4.34 9.98 2.22
C GLY A 20 -3.92 11.14 1.33
N MET A 21 -3.72 12.29 1.95
CA MET A 21 -3.26 13.49 1.27
C MET A 21 -1.74 13.48 1.23
N CYS A 22 -1.16 13.56 0.03
CA CYS A 22 0.28 13.68 -0.09
C CYS A 22 0.73 15.10 0.33
N PRO A 23 1.72 15.25 1.23
CA PRO A 23 2.18 16.57 1.69
C PRO A 23 2.83 17.41 0.58
N ILE A 24 3.29 16.76 -0.49
CA ILE A 24 4.05 17.39 -1.58
C ILE A 24 3.11 17.95 -2.64
N CYS A 25 2.26 17.10 -3.22
CA CYS A 25 1.35 17.50 -4.29
C CYS A 25 -0.05 17.89 -3.79
N LYS A 26 -0.27 17.86 -2.45
CA LYS A 26 -1.54 18.20 -1.78
C LYS A 26 -2.76 17.48 -2.34
N THR A 27 -2.54 16.35 -2.98
CA THR A 27 -3.61 15.60 -3.64
C THR A 27 -3.97 14.38 -2.82
N ILE A 28 -5.28 14.15 -2.66
CA ILE A 28 -5.82 12.92 -2.08
C ILE A 28 -5.62 11.79 -3.09
N GLY A 29 -4.96 10.72 -2.66
CA GLY A 29 -4.70 9.56 -3.50
C GLY A 29 -4.24 8.35 -2.70
N LYS A 30 -3.87 7.29 -3.41
CA LYS A 30 -3.27 6.12 -2.77
C LYS A 30 -1.83 6.42 -2.39
N ILE A 31 -1.49 6.10 -1.16
CA ILE A 31 -0.17 6.18 -0.58
C ILE A 31 0.26 4.75 -0.26
N PHE A 32 1.39 4.35 -0.82
CA PHE A 32 2.01 3.07 -0.55
C PHE A 32 3.03 3.26 0.56
N ILE A 33 2.80 2.64 1.71
CA ILE A 33 3.76 2.63 2.81
C ILE A 33 4.75 1.50 2.49
N LEU A 34 5.97 1.90 2.21
CA LEU A 34 7.15 1.07 2.03
C LEU A 34 7.94 1.05 3.34
N GLY A 35 8.56 -0.08 3.64
CA GLY A 35 9.42 -0.23 4.81
C GLY A 35 8.80 -1.02 5.95
N SER A 36 9.66 -1.30 6.94
CA SER A 36 9.31 -1.98 8.19
C SER A 36 8.83 -0.94 9.21
N PRO A 37 8.00 -1.33 10.19
CA PRO A 37 7.61 -0.41 11.28
C PRO A 37 8.86 0.18 11.96
N GLY A 38 8.99 1.50 11.94
CA GLY A 38 10.17 2.25 12.42
C GLY A 38 11.03 2.92 11.32
N GLU A 39 10.87 2.51 10.06
CA GLU A 39 11.45 3.17 8.87
C GLU A 39 10.39 3.30 7.78
N GLU A 40 9.22 3.83 8.15
CA GLU A 40 8.07 3.92 7.27
C GLU A 40 8.28 5.04 6.26
N ARG A 41 8.42 4.65 4.99
CA ARG A 41 8.50 5.57 3.85
C ARG A 41 7.22 5.46 3.06
N ALA A 42 6.49 6.56 2.93
CA ALA A 42 5.28 6.61 2.15
C ALA A 42 5.56 7.13 0.73
N LYS A 43 4.98 6.47 -0.28
CA LYS A 43 5.07 6.86 -1.68
C LYS A 43 3.69 7.23 -2.21
N CYS A 44 3.54 8.44 -2.71
CA CYS A 44 2.29 8.87 -3.34
C CYS A 44 2.16 8.30 -4.76
N GLU A 45 0.96 7.83 -5.13
CA GLU A 45 0.68 7.37 -6.49
C GLU A 45 0.82 8.48 -7.55
N LYS A 46 0.40 9.72 -7.24
CA LYS A 46 0.34 10.82 -8.22
C LYS A 46 1.69 11.45 -8.51
N CYS A 47 2.42 11.89 -7.49
CA CYS A 47 3.73 12.52 -7.68
C CYS A 47 4.88 11.52 -7.66
N ARG A 48 4.63 10.26 -7.28
CA ARG A 48 5.63 9.18 -7.14
C ARG A 48 6.79 9.52 -6.21
N GLN A 49 6.68 10.61 -5.45
CA GLN A 49 7.68 11.00 -4.47
C GLN A 49 7.50 10.20 -3.19
N GLU A 50 8.64 9.93 -2.58
CA GLU A 50 8.76 9.22 -1.32
C GLU A 50 8.93 10.26 -0.21
N PHE A 51 8.22 10.08 0.89
CA PHE A 51 8.30 10.91 2.08
C PHE A 51 8.35 10.02 3.32
N GLU A 52 8.98 10.52 4.37
CA GLU A 52 8.99 9.84 5.67
C GLU A 52 7.59 9.99 6.30
N LEU A 53 7.05 8.88 6.81
CA LEU A 53 5.72 8.85 7.44
C LEU A 53 5.82 9.19 8.93
#